data_AF-A0A8U0ILB4-F1
#
_entry.id   AF-A0A8U0ILB4-F1
#
_cell.length_a   1.000
_cell.length_b   1.000
_cell.length_c   1.000
_cell.angle_alpha   90.00
_cell.angle_beta   90.00
_cell.angle_gamma   90.00
#
_symmetry.space_group_name_H-M   'P 1'
#
loop_
_entity.id
_entity.type
_entity.pdbx_description
1 polymer ?
#
loop_
_entity_poly.entity_id
_entity_poly.type
_entity_poly.pdbx_seq_one_letter_code
_entity_poly.pdbx_strand_id
1 'polypeptide(L)'
;MTGFRFDCAYCDERVVTDDVDAVKADAEAHLDAHREEMCEVFAVAFGGTDCQNDCGYVFPEDVDEAVGFECPACGHDNFPTFVTQYVYWRIEKTDARDDSVSGSESDDT
;
A
#
# COMPACT_ATOMS: atom_id res chain seq x y z
N MET A 1 -4.23 24.17 6.86
CA MET A 1 -3.67 23.53 5.65
C MET A 1 -4.04 22.07 5.76
N THR A 2 -4.62 21.50 4.71
CA THR A 2 -5.00 20.08 4.71
C THR A 2 -3.80 19.33 4.15
N GLY A 3 -3.18 18.50 4.98
CA GLY A 3 -2.10 17.62 4.59
C GLY A 3 -2.65 16.27 4.14
N PHE A 4 -1.76 15.47 3.59
CA PHE A 4 -1.98 14.07 3.27
C PHE A 4 -0.90 13.24 3.93
N ARG A 5 -1.30 12.07 4.42
CA ARG A 5 -0.42 11.16 5.13
C ARG A 5 -0.62 9.75 4.62
N PHE A 6 0.48 9.03 4.49
CA PHE A 6 0.51 7.60 4.28
C PHE A 6 1.40 6.98 5.36
N ASP A 7 0.85 6.02 6.11
CA ASP A 7 1.61 5.19 7.04
C ASP A 7 1.86 3.82 6.41
N CYS A 8 3.14 3.46 6.31
CA CYS A 8 3.53 2.13 5.87
C CYS A 8 3.02 1.07 6.87
N ALA A 9 2.52 -0.05 6.35
CA ALA A 9 2.07 -1.16 7.18
C ALA A 9 3.22 -2.14 7.52
N TYR A 10 4.35 -2.00 6.85
CA TYR A 10 5.47 -2.94 6.89
C TYR A 10 6.70 -2.38 7.64
N CYS A 11 6.73 -1.07 7.87
CA CYS A 11 7.75 -0.39 8.65
C CYS A 11 7.18 0.87 9.31
N ASP A 12 7.99 1.55 10.13
CA ASP A 12 7.60 2.77 10.86
C ASP A 12 7.66 4.05 9.99
N GLU A 13 7.91 3.93 8.68
CA GLU A 13 8.01 5.09 7.78
C GLU A 13 6.63 5.72 7.54
N ARG A 14 6.62 7.06 7.56
CA ARG A 14 5.44 7.88 7.30
C ARG A 14 5.75 8.95 6.28
N VAL A 15 4.99 8.96 5.19
CA VAL A 15 5.05 10.02 4.17
C VAL A 15 3.99 11.06 4.50
N VAL A 16 4.40 12.33 4.68
CA VAL A 16 3.49 13.45 4.95
C VAL A 16 3.81 14.61 4.02
N THR A 17 2.82 15.07 3.27
CA THR A 17 2.96 16.22 2.36
C THR A 17 1.65 17.01 2.28
N ASP A 18 1.70 18.25 1.80
CA ASP A 18 0.48 19.04 1.50
C ASP A 18 -0.07 18.78 0.08
N ASP A 19 0.55 17.86 -0.67
CA ASP A 19 0.23 17.57 -2.07
C ASP A 19 -0.13 16.09 -2.23
N VAL A 20 -1.39 15.86 -2.62
CA VAL A 20 -1.96 14.52 -2.80
C VAL A 20 -1.22 13.69 -3.84
N ASP A 21 -0.62 14.31 -4.84
CA ASP A 21 0.12 13.59 -5.88
C ASP A 21 1.55 13.30 -5.42
N ALA A 22 2.15 14.17 -4.62
CA ALA A 22 3.45 13.91 -4.00
C ALA A 22 3.38 12.75 -2.99
N VAL A 23 2.37 12.74 -2.09
CA VAL A 23 2.24 11.64 -1.11
C VAL A 23 2.03 10.29 -1.81
N LYS A 24 1.32 10.26 -2.95
CA LYS A 24 1.15 9.03 -3.73
C LYS A 24 2.47 8.59 -4.31
N ALA A 25 3.15 9.46 -5.05
CA ALA A 25 4.41 9.11 -5.71
C ALA A 25 5.46 8.63 -4.69
N ASP A 26 5.58 9.32 -3.55
CA ASP A 26 6.53 8.96 -2.50
C ASP A 26 6.15 7.64 -1.81
N ALA A 27 4.86 7.41 -1.54
CA ALA A 27 4.39 6.16 -0.96
C ALA A 27 4.54 4.97 -1.92
N GLU A 28 4.20 5.13 -3.20
CA GLU A 28 4.36 4.10 -4.24
C GLU A 28 5.86 3.74 -4.39
N ALA A 29 6.74 4.74 -4.45
CA ALA A 29 8.18 4.51 -4.51
C ALA A 29 8.73 3.80 -3.27
N HIS A 30 8.22 4.16 -2.08
CA HIS A 30 8.59 3.50 -0.83
C HIS A 30 8.16 2.02 -0.82
N LEU A 31 6.95 1.72 -1.28
CA LEU A 31 6.40 0.35 -1.27
C LEU A 31 7.10 -0.61 -2.21
N ASP A 32 7.85 -0.13 -3.22
CA ASP A 32 8.69 -0.99 -4.06
C ASP A 32 9.72 -1.78 -3.23
N ALA A 33 10.19 -1.22 -2.11
CA ALA A 33 11.09 -1.90 -1.17
C ALA A 33 10.39 -2.97 -0.31
N HIS A 34 9.05 -2.98 -0.28
CA HIS A 34 8.22 -3.91 0.48
C HIS A 34 7.43 -4.86 -0.41
N ARG A 35 7.88 -5.03 -1.65
CA ARG A 35 7.19 -5.81 -2.67
C ARG A 35 6.92 -7.25 -2.20
N GLU A 36 7.89 -7.92 -1.58
CA GLU A 36 7.70 -9.31 -1.14
C GLU A 36 6.61 -9.42 -0.07
N GLU A 37 6.63 -8.54 0.93
CA GLU A 37 5.65 -8.49 2.02
C GLU A 37 4.24 -8.17 1.52
N MET A 38 4.12 -7.45 0.40
CA MET A 38 2.86 -7.09 -0.21
C MET A 38 2.16 -8.25 -0.96
N CYS A 39 2.84 -9.37 -1.21
CA CYS A 39 2.23 -10.52 -1.92
C CYS A 39 0.99 -11.07 -1.20
N GLU A 40 1.02 -11.10 0.14
CA GLU A 40 -0.12 -11.59 0.92
C GLU A 40 -1.34 -10.68 0.77
N VAL A 41 -1.13 -9.36 0.84
CA VAL A 41 -2.20 -8.39 0.66
C VAL A 41 -2.72 -8.40 -0.78
N PHE A 42 -1.84 -8.64 -1.75
CA PHE A 42 -2.22 -8.83 -3.15
C PHE A 42 -3.15 -10.03 -3.32
N ALA A 43 -2.78 -11.21 -2.81
CA ALA A 43 -3.62 -12.40 -2.92
C ALA A 43 -5.02 -12.18 -2.35
N VAL A 44 -5.13 -11.49 -1.20
CA VAL A 44 -6.42 -11.15 -0.58
C VAL A 44 -7.21 -10.14 -1.41
N ALA A 45 -6.55 -9.11 -1.97
CA ALA A 45 -7.22 -8.03 -2.69
C ALA A 45 -7.57 -8.37 -4.14
N PHE A 46 -6.75 -9.18 -4.80
CA PHE A 46 -6.84 -9.52 -6.22
C PHE A 46 -7.31 -10.95 -6.47
N GLY A 47 -7.55 -11.76 -5.44
CA GLY A 47 -8.20 -13.06 -5.58
C GLY A 47 -9.54 -12.94 -6.33
N GLY A 48 -9.73 -13.76 -7.35
CA GLY A 48 -10.91 -13.73 -8.22
C GLY A 48 -10.94 -12.58 -9.24
N THR A 49 -9.88 -11.77 -9.34
CA THR A 49 -9.78 -10.69 -10.34
C THR A 49 -8.94 -11.10 -11.56
N ASP A 50 -9.25 -10.51 -12.71
CA ASP A 50 -8.50 -10.69 -13.95
C ASP A 50 -7.13 -9.99 -13.90
N CYS A 51 -6.14 -10.61 -14.54
CA CYS A 51 -4.87 -9.97 -14.84
C CYS A 51 -5.08 -8.67 -15.62
N GLN A 52 -4.38 -7.61 -15.22
CA GLN A 52 -4.56 -6.25 -15.73
C GLN A 52 -4.00 -6.03 -17.15
N ASN A 53 -3.47 -7.08 -17.80
CA ASN A 53 -3.05 -7.07 -19.21
C ASN A 53 -4.06 -7.77 -20.13
N ASP A 54 -5.30 -7.97 -19.66
CA ASP A 54 -6.40 -8.55 -20.43
C ASP A 54 -6.06 -9.92 -21.08
N CYS A 55 -5.19 -10.70 -20.45
CA CYS A 55 -4.78 -12.02 -20.97
C CYS A 55 -5.82 -13.13 -20.69
N GLY A 56 -6.85 -12.81 -19.90
CA GLY A 56 -7.91 -13.74 -19.49
C GLY A 56 -7.53 -14.69 -18.35
N TYR A 57 -6.37 -14.49 -17.71
CA TYR A 57 -6.03 -15.18 -16.49
C TYR A 57 -6.72 -14.53 -15.30
N VAL A 58 -7.36 -15.34 -14.45
CA VAL A 58 -8.00 -14.91 -13.20
C VAL A 58 -7.17 -15.45 -12.04
N PHE A 59 -6.79 -14.59 -11.11
CA PHE A 59 -6.09 -15.00 -9.91
C PHE A 59 -7.00 -15.86 -9.00
N PRO A 60 -6.49 -16.95 -8.39
CA PRO A 60 -7.30 -17.78 -7.51
C PRO A 60 -7.81 -16.98 -6.30
N GLU A 61 -9.02 -17.28 -5.84
CA GLU A 61 -9.60 -16.67 -4.63
C GLU A 61 -8.97 -17.20 -3.33
N ASP A 62 -8.36 -18.38 -3.39
CA ASP A 62 -7.82 -19.07 -2.22
C ASP A 62 -6.44 -18.50 -1.85
N VAL A 63 -6.35 -17.96 -0.63
CA VAL A 63 -5.13 -17.37 -0.04
C VAL A 63 -4.04 -18.40 0.31
N ASP A 64 -4.34 -19.70 0.21
CA ASP A 64 -3.40 -20.78 0.52
C ASP A 64 -2.34 -20.96 -0.57
N GLU A 65 -2.56 -20.44 -1.79
CA GLU A 65 -1.56 -20.43 -2.85
C GLU A 65 -0.87 -19.07 -2.89
N ALA A 66 0.45 -19.04 -2.72
CA ALA A 66 1.22 -17.80 -2.76
C ALA A 66 1.16 -17.20 -4.17
N VAL A 67 0.24 -16.24 -4.38
CA VAL A 67 0.11 -15.51 -5.63
C VAL A 67 1.11 -14.36 -5.64
N GLY A 68 2.07 -14.41 -6.56
CA GLY A 68 2.94 -13.27 -6.86
C GLY A 68 2.28 -12.27 -7.81
N PHE A 69 2.83 -11.06 -7.89
CA PHE A 69 2.33 -10.01 -8.78
C PHE A 69 2.46 -10.34 -10.27
N GLU A 70 3.42 -11.20 -10.62
CA GLU A 70 3.62 -11.63 -11.99
C GLU A 70 2.53 -12.63 -12.39
N CYS A 71 1.75 -12.30 -13.42
CA CYS A 71 0.74 -13.20 -13.94
C CYS A 71 1.39 -14.44 -14.54
N PRO A 72 1.08 -15.67 -14.07
CA PRO A 72 1.75 -16.89 -14.54
C PRO A 72 1.42 -17.23 -16.00
N ALA A 73 0.32 -16.71 -16.55
CA ALA A 73 -0.06 -16.95 -17.94
C ALA A 73 0.68 -16.07 -18.97
N CYS A 74 0.99 -14.81 -18.64
CA CYS A 74 1.51 -13.83 -19.61
C CYS A 74 2.78 -13.09 -19.14
N GLY A 75 3.23 -13.31 -17.91
CA GLY A 75 4.41 -12.64 -17.32
C GLY A 75 4.19 -11.16 -17.01
N HIS A 76 2.96 -10.66 -17.08
CA HIS A 76 2.68 -9.26 -16.76
C HIS A 76 2.83 -9.00 -15.26
N ASP A 77 3.54 -7.93 -14.92
CA ASP A 77 3.66 -7.46 -13.55
C ASP A 77 2.45 -6.60 -13.13
N ASN A 78 1.61 -7.13 -12.25
CA ASN A 78 0.44 -6.42 -11.73
C ASN A 78 0.78 -5.53 -10.51
N PHE A 79 2.02 -5.53 -10.03
CA PHE A 79 2.45 -4.76 -8.86
C PHE A 79 2.18 -3.26 -8.99
N PRO A 80 2.52 -2.58 -10.11
CA PRO A 80 2.31 -1.13 -10.20
C PRO A 80 0.83 -0.74 -10.04
N THR A 81 -0.07 -1.47 -10.70
CA THR A 81 -1.52 -1.21 -10.59
C THR A 81 -2.04 -1.49 -9.19
N PHE A 82 -1.57 -2.57 -8.56
CA PHE A 82 -1.94 -2.90 -7.18
C PHE A 82 -1.46 -1.82 -6.20
N VAL A 83 -0.20 -1.41 -6.29
CA VAL A 83 0.41 -0.42 -5.39
C VAL A 83 -0.32 0.92 -5.47
N THR A 84 -0.67 1.38 -6.67
CA THR A 84 -1.50 2.58 -6.83
C THR A 84 -2.83 2.42 -6.09
N GLN A 85 -3.58 1.34 -6.29
CA GLN A 85 -4.85 1.14 -5.59
C GLN A 85 -4.66 1.09 -4.06
N TYR A 86 -3.65 0.36 -3.60
CA TYR A 86 -3.31 0.22 -2.19
C TYR A 86 -3.00 1.59 -1.54
N VAL A 87 -2.18 2.42 -2.18
CA VAL A 87 -1.84 3.76 -1.70
C VAL A 87 -3.09 4.65 -1.64
N TYR A 88 -3.93 4.63 -2.67
CA TYR A 88 -5.18 5.40 -2.68
C TYR A 88 -6.13 5.02 -1.53
N TRP A 89 -6.18 3.74 -1.15
CA TRP A 89 -6.98 3.28 -0.01
C TRP A 89 -6.42 3.69 1.35
N ARG A 90 -5.10 3.90 1.43
CA ARG A 90 -4.36 4.11 2.68
C ARG A 90 -4.04 5.58 2.98
N ILE A 91 -4.12 6.47 1.98
CA ILE A 91 -3.88 7.89 2.21
C ILE A 91 -5.00 8.49 3.07
N GLU A 92 -4.60 9.12 4.16
CA GLU A 92 -5.46 9.89 5.05
C GLU A 92 -5.30 11.39 4.79
N LYS A 93 -6.40 12.14 4.89
CA LYS A 93 -6.34 13.61 4.98
C LYS A 93 -6.07 13.99 6.41
N THR A 94 -5.05 14.82 6.63
CA THR A 94 -4.74 15.36 7.95
C THR A 94 -5.13 16.83 8.01
N ASP A 95 -5.79 17.22 9.09
CA ASP A 95 -5.90 18.63 9.44
C ASP A 95 -4.71 19.00 10.34
N ALA A 96 -4.24 20.25 10.25
CA ALA A 96 -3.09 20.79 10.99
C ALA A 96 -3.20 20.76 12.54
N ARG A 97 -4.15 20.02 13.12
CA ARG A 97 -4.40 19.91 14.57
C ARG A 97 -4.16 18.52 15.15
N ASP A 98 -3.82 17.51 14.34
CA ASP A 98 -3.73 16.11 14.80
C ASP A 98 -2.32 15.65 15.22
N ASP A 99 -1.34 16.56 15.31
CA ASP A 99 0.01 16.29 15.86
C ASP A 99 0.10 16.61 17.36
N SER A 100 -0.95 16.31 18.12
CA SER A 100 -0.98 16.52 19.58
C SER A 100 -1.57 15.31 20.30
N VAL A 101 -0.92 14.17 20.18
CA VAL A 101 -0.86 13.23 21.30
C VAL A 101 0.56 13.27 21.87
N SER A 102 0.72 14.17 22.83
CA SER A 102 1.81 14.17 23.79
C SER A 102 1.76 12.88 24.60
N GLY A 103 2.65 11.93 24.29
CA GLY A 103 3.04 10.90 25.25
C GLY A 103 4.00 11.52 26.25
N SER A 104 3.46 12.04 27.36
CA SER A 104 4.26 12.59 28.46
C SER A 104 5.17 11.52 29.08
N GLU A 105 6.37 11.99 29.40
CA GLU A 105 7.44 11.32 30.12
C GLU A 105 7.00 10.74 31.48
N SER A 106 7.65 9.62 31.84
CA SER A 106 8.22 9.28 33.16
C SER A 106 7.43 9.60 34.44
N ASP A 107 7.06 8.56 35.20
CA ASP A 107 6.98 8.67 36.66
C ASP A 107 7.73 7.50 37.32
N ASP A 108 8.70 7.88 38.13
CA ASP A 108 9.69 7.10 38.88
C ASP A 108 9.07 6.79 40.26
N THR A 109 8.99 5.52 40.68
CA THR A 109 8.87 5.13 42.10
C THR A 109 9.47 3.75 42.33
#